data_AF-A0A378SW78-F1
#
_entry.id   AF-A0A378SW78-F1
#
_cell.length_a   1.000
_cell.length_b   1.000
_cell.length_c   1.000
_cell.angle_alpha   90.00
_cell.angle_beta   90.00
_cell.angle_gamma   90.00
#
_symmetry.space_group_name_H-M   'P 1'
#
loop_
_entity.id
_entity.type
_entity.pdbx_description
1 polymer ?
#
loop_
_entity_poly.entity_id
_entity_poly.type
_entity_poly.pdbx_seq_one_letter_code
_entity_poly.pdbx_strand_id
1 'polypeptide(L)'
;MTADATVDSHVRFMGPVFAGYGLGWLDAASAREPDLNRMRMLAGLMALGGIGRIVTRATLGRPHRFHDLLLGIELAAPVVVEALGRREHAAR
;
A
#
# COMPACT_ATOMS: atom_id res chain seq x y z
N MET A 1 22.11 -21.71 0.46
CA MET A 1 20.74 -21.84 -0.07
C MET A 1 20.69 -21.06 -1.38
N THR A 2 20.73 -21.73 -2.53
CA THR A 2 20.44 -21.08 -3.82
C THR A 2 19.00 -20.60 -3.77
N ALA A 3 18.78 -19.28 -3.88
CA ALA A 3 17.43 -18.77 -4.08
C ALA A 3 16.87 -19.45 -5.34
N ASP A 4 15.66 -20.01 -5.23
CA ASP A 4 14.94 -20.50 -6.40
C ASP A 4 14.85 -19.36 -7.42
N ALA A 5 15.34 -19.60 -8.64
CA ALA A 5 15.38 -18.58 -9.69
C ALA A 5 13.98 -18.00 -9.98
N THR A 6 12.94 -18.79 -9.74
CA THR A 6 11.54 -18.36 -9.80
C THR A 6 11.23 -17.27 -8.78
N VAL A 7 11.67 -17.46 -7.53
CA VAL A 7 11.46 -16.49 -6.45
C VAL A 7 12.36 -15.26 -6.63
N ASP A 8 13.64 -15.44 -6.98
CA ASP A 8 14.57 -14.32 -7.17
C ASP A 8 14.10 -13.38 -8.30
N SER A 9 13.72 -13.92 -9.46
CA SER A 9 13.22 -13.11 -10.57
C SER A 9 11.93 -12.38 -10.23
N HIS A 10 10.99 -13.03 -9.52
CA HIS A 10 9.75 -12.40 -9.05
C HIS A 10 10.02 -11.24 -8.08
N VAL A 11 10.90 -11.42 -7.09
CA VAL A 11 11.26 -10.36 -6.14
C VAL A 11 11.90 -9.16 -6.85
N ARG A 12 12.80 -9.41 -7.81
CA ARG A 12 13.43 -8.34 -8.60
C ARG A 12 12.42 -7.56 -9.44
N PHE A 13 11.41 -8.24 -9.99
CA PHE A 13 10.33 -7.58 -10.73
C PHE A 13 9.42 -6.75 -9.81
N MET A 14 9.11 -7.25 -8.61
CA MET A 14 8.24 -6.54 -7.66
C MET A 14 8.87 -5.25 -7.13
N GLY A 15 10.21 -5.16 -7.03
CA GLY A 15 10.91 -3.96 -6.55
C GLY A 15 10.52 -2.67 -7.30
N PRO A 16 10.71 -2.59 -8.63
CA PRO A 16 10.28 -1.46 -9.44
C PRO A 16 8.76 -1.21 -9.38
N VAL A 17 7.93 -2.25 -9.29
CA VAL A 17 6.47 -2.10 -9.15
C VAL A 17 6.13 -1.36 -7.85
N PHE A 18 6.76 -1.73 -6.73
CA PHE A 18 6.61 -1.03 -5.46
C PHE A 18 7.13 0.40 -5.52
N ALA A 19 8.27 0.63 -6.19
CA ALA A 19 8.80 1.98 -6.37
C ALA A 19 7.82 2.86 -7.17
N GLY A 20 7.27 2.34 -8.27
CA GLY A 20 6.25 3.03 -9.07
C GLY A 20 4.98 3.33 -8.28
N TYR A 21 4.54 2.41 -7.43
CA TYR A 21 3.41 2.64 -6.53
C TYR A 21 3.68 3.79 -5.54
N GLY A 22 4.89 3.85 -4.96
CA GLY A 22 5.32 4.96 -4.10
C GLY A 22 5.38 6.30 -4.85
N LEU A 23 5.90 6.30 -6.08
CA LEU A 23 5.88 7.48 -6.95
C LEU A 23 4.46 7.95 -7.26
N GLY A 24 3.50 7.02 -7.43
CA GLY A 24 2.09 7.34 -7.61
C GLY A 24 1.48 8.10 -6.42
N TRP A 25 1.87 7.76 -5.20
CA TRP A 25 1.47 8.52 -4.00
C TRP A 25 2.06 9.93 -3.99
N LEU A 26 3.34 10.05 -4.33
CA LEU A 26 4.00 11.35 -4.40
C LEU A 26 3.36 12.23 -5.48
N ASP A 27 3.09 11.68 -6.66
CA ASP A 27 2.40 12.38 -7.75
C ASP A 27 1.02 12.88 -7.29
N ALA A 28 0.18 11.99 -6.75
CA ALA A 28 -1.17 12.34 -6.31
C ALA A 28 -1.20 13.39 -5.19
N ALA A 29 -0.16 13.47 -4.37
CA ALA A 29 -0.02 14.43 -3.27
C ALA A 29 0.79 15.69 -3.63
N SER A 30 1.46 15.73 -4.80
CA SER A 30 2.37 16.81 -5.18
C SER A 30 1.65 18.08 -5.68
N ALA A 31 0.41 17.93 -6.15
CA ALA A 31 -0.39 19.04 -6.65
C ALA A 31 -0.82 19.99 -5.52
N ARG A 32 -1.07 21.26 -5.86
CA ARG A 32 -1.51 22.29 -4.89
C ARG A 32 -2.82 21.90 -4.18
N GLU A 33 -3.68 21.19 -4.89
CA GLU A 33 -4.84 20.46 -4.35
C GLU A 33 -4.61 18.97 -4.59
N PRO A 34 -4.53 18.12 -3.55
CA PRO A 34 -4.30 16.69 -3.72
C PRO A 34 -5.40 15.99 -4.53
N ASP A 35 -5.03 15.06 -5.41
CA ASP A 35 -5.99 14.26 -6.17
C ASP A 35 -6.53 13.11 -5.30
N LEU A 36 -7.60 13.38 -4.57
CA LEU A 36 -8.25 12.41 -3.68
C LEU A 36 -8.73 11.15 -4.41
N ASN A 37 -9.11 11.23 -5.68
CA ASN A 37 -9.56 10.06 -6.43
C ASN A 37 -8.40 9.11 -6.72
N ARG A 38 -7.23 9.64 -7.11
CA ARG A 38 -6.00 8.83 -7.26
C ARG A 38 -5.57 8.26 -5.91
N MET A 39 -5.57 9.06 -4.85
CA MET A 39 -5.22 8.59 -3.51
C MET A 39 -6.16 7.47 -3.03
N ARG A 40 -7.47 7.55 -3.32
CA ARG A 40 -8.44 6.48 -3.02
C ARG A 40 -8.11 5.19 -3.73
N MET A 41 -7.79 5.26 -5.02
CA MET A 41 -7.39 4.09 -5.80
C MET A 41 -6.13 3.45 -5.22
N LEU A 42 -5.10 4.25 -4.95
CA LEU A 42 -3.85 3.78 -4.35
C LEU A 42 -4.09 3.17 -2.97
N ALA A 43 -4.93 3.78 -2.15
CA ALA A 43 -5.31 3.25 -0.85
C ALA A 43 -6.11 1.93 -0.95
N GLY A 44 -6.94 1.78 -1.97
CA GLY A 44 -7.61 0.52 -2.28
C GLY A 44 -6.63 -0.60 -2.58
N LEU A 45 -5.60 -0.33 -3.40
CA LEU A 45 -4.52 -1.29 -3.65
C LEU A 45 -3.75 -1.65 -2.38
N MET A 46 -3.52 -0.65 -1.52
CA MET A 46 -2.91 -0.84 -0.21
C MET A 46 -3.72 -1.80 0.68
N ALA A 47 -5.05 -1.60 0.73
CA ALA A 47 -5.96 -2.45 1.48
C ALA A 47 -5.96 -3.90 0.97
N LEU A 48 -5.93 -4.10 -0.35
CA LEU A 48 -5.80 -5.42 -0.97
C LEU A 48 -4.48 -6.10 -0.56
N GLY A 49 -3.37 -5.36 -0.53
CA GLY A 49 -2.08 -5.83 -0.01
C GLY A 49 -2.16 -6.26 1.46
N GLY A 50 -2.80 -5.44 2.31
CA GLY A 50 -3.03 -5.74 3.72
C GLY A 50 -3.86 -7.01 3.94
N ILE A 51 -4.91 -7.23 3.16
CA ILE A 51 -5.69 -8.48 3.17
C ILE A 51 -4.78 -9.67 2.84
N GLY A 52 -3.94 -9.56 1.81
CA GLY A 52 -2.96 -10.59 1.46
C GLY A 52 -2.00 -10.93 2.60
N ARG A 53 -1.56 -9.93 3.37
CA ARG A 53 -0.71 -10.15 4.56
C ARG A 53 -1.46 -10.78 5.72
N ILE A 54 -2.72 -10.42 5.94
CA ILE A 54 -3.57 -11.06 6.95
C ILE A 54 -3.76 -12.54 6.62
N VAL A 55 -4.07 -12.85 5.36
CA VAL A 55 -4.22 -14.23 4.89
C VAL A 55 -2.92 -15.00 5.11
N THR A 56 -1.78 -14.45 4.67
CA THR A 56 -0.46 -15.07 4.90
C THR A 56 -0.20 -15.33 6.38
N ARG A 57 -0.51 -14.35 7.25
CA ARG A 57 -0.34 -14.49 8.69
C ARG A 57 -1.20 -15.62 9.28
N ALA A 58 -2.41 -15.77 8.76
CA ALA A 58 -3.36 -16.80 9.19
C ALA A 58 -3.00 -18.20 8.67
N THR A 59 -2.41 -18.31 7.48
CA THR A 59 -2.14 -19.61 6.81
C THR A 59 -0.72 -20.12 7.01
N LEU A 60 0.28 -19.25 6.97
CA LEU A 60 1.71 -19.58 7.00
C LEU A 60 2.40 -19.15 8.31
N GLY A 61 1.68 -18.45 9.19
CA GLY A 61 2.19 -17.95 10.46
C GLY A 61 2.72 -16.52 10.38
N ARG A 62 3.22 -16.00 11.51
CA ARG A 62 3.58 -14.58 11.63
C ARG A 62 4.88 -14.26 10.88
N PRO A 63 4.86 -13.36 9.89
CA PRO A 63 6.08 -12.89 9.23
C PRO A 63 6.94 -12.04 10.17
N HIS A 64 8.09 -11.57 9.66
CA HIS A 64 8.96 -10.67 10.42
C HIS A 64 8.20 -9.42 10.90
N ARG A 65 8.53 -8.90 12.09
CA ARG A 65 7.80 -7.80 12.75
C ARG A 65 7.65 -6.55 11.89
N PHE A 66 8.58 -6.32 10.97
CA PHE A 66 8.48 -5.26 9.97
C PHE A 66 7.20 -5.34 9.12
N HIS A 67 6.75 -6.56 8.77
CA HIS A 67 5.50 -6.75 8.02
C HIS A 67 4.25 -6.41 8.84
N ASP A 68 4.32 -6.46 10.18
CA ASP A 68 3.21 -6.01 11.01
C ASP A 68 3.08 -4.48 10.97
N LEU A 69 4.21 -3.76 10.96
CA LEU A 69 4.21 -2.31 10.76
C LEU A 69 3.65 -1.95 9.38
N LEU A 70 4.11 -2.64 8.33
CA LEU A 70 3.62 -2.39 6.99
C LEU A 70 2.12 -2.73 6.85
N LEU A 71 1.63 -3.80 7.48
CA LEU A 71 0.20 -4.10 7.56
C LEU A 71 -0.58 -2.95 8.23
N GLY A 72 -0.04 -2.38 9.30
CA GLY A 72 -0.63 -1.21 9.96
C GLY A 72 -0.77 -0.02 9.00
N ILE A 73 0.29 0.28 8.25
CA ILE A 73 0.28 1.33 7.20
C ILE A 73 -0.75 1.01 6.13
N GLU A 74 -0.83 -0.26 5.73
CA GLU A 74 -1.71 -0.68 4.64
C GLU A 74 -3.19 -0.47 4.95
N LEU A 75 -3.56 -0.68 6.21
CA LEU A 75 -4.91 -0.45 6.70
C LEU A 75 -5.17 1.02 7.07
N ALA A 76 -4.14 1.75 7.51
CA ALA A 76 -4.28 3.16 7.88
C ALA A 76 -4.46 4.09 6.67
N ALA A 77 -3.78 3.82 5.55
CA ALA A 77 -3.85 4.63 4.34
C ALA A 77 -5.30 4.88 3.84
N PRO A 78 -6.17 3.86 3.66
CA PRO A 78 -7.55 4.10 3.23
C PRO A 78 -8.38 4.88 4.25
N VAL A 79 -8.15 4.67 5.54
CA VAL A 79 -8.84 5.43 6.60
C VAL A 79 -8.46 6.91 6.53
N VAL A 80 -7.18 7.21 6.35
CA VAL A 80 -6.67 8.58 6.26
C VAL A 80 -7.19 9.28 5.01
N VAL A 81 -7.19 8.61 3.85
CA VAL A 81 -7.70 9.18 2.61
C VAL A 81 -9.18 9.51 2.70
N GLU A 82 -10.00 8.58 3.23
CA GLU A 82 -11.44 8.86 3.41
C GLU A 82 -11.71 9.92 4.48
N ALA A 83 -10.88 10.00 5.52
CA ALA A 83 -10.97 11.08 6.50
C ALA A 83 -10.66 12.44 5.85
N LEU A 84 -9.63 12.53 4.99
CA LEU A 84 -9.29 13.76 4.28
C LEU A 84 -10.41 14.17 3.31
N GLY A 85 -10.94 13.23 2.53
CA GLY A 85 -12.05 13.49 1.61
C GLY A 85 -13.31 14.00 2.32
N ARG A 86 -13.64 13.44 3.50
CA ARG A 86 -14.75 13.96 4.32
C ARG A 86 -14.55 15.40 4.77
N ARG A 87 -13.32 15.79 5.13
CA ARG A 87 -13.02 17.16 5.57
C ARG A 87 -13.14 18.16 4.44
N GLU A 88 -12.73 17.81 3.23
CA GLU A 88 -12.92 18.67 2.06
C GLU A 88 -14.39 18.88 1.70
N HIS A 89 -15.21 17.84 1.80
CA HIS A 89 -16.66 17.98 1.60
C HIS A 89 -17.34 18.86 2.64
N ALA A 90 -16.86 18.87 3.88
CA ALA A 90 -17.41 19.71 4.96
C ALA A 90 -16.95 21.18 4.90
N ALA A 91 -15.86 21.48 4.18
CA ALA A 91 -15.29 22.83 4.05
C ALA A 91 -15.80 23.59 2.82
N ARG A 92 -16.58 22.95 1.95
CA ARG A 92 -17.24 23.54 0.77
C ARG A 92 -18.69 23.85 1.09
#